data_AF-A0A352MU79-F1
#
_entry.id   AF-A0A352MU79-F1
#
_cell.length_a   1.000
_cell.length_b   1.000
_cell.length_c   1.000
_cell.angle_alpha   90.00
_cell.angle_beta   90.00
_cell.angle_gamma   90.00
#
_symmetry.space_group_name_H-M   'P 1'
#
loop_
_entity.id
_entity.type
_entity.pdbx_description
1 polymer ?
#
loop_
_entity_poly.entity_id
_entity_poly.type
_entity_poly.pdbx_seq_one_letter_code
_entity_poly.pdbx_strand_id
1 'polypeptide(L)'
;MNYMKLSLDANLLPKTHAAGGTADIVYEYNKTNNYPEHKVLLEATLTESTSQRKNEMEPVSRHLMREIQENDNDDTYAVFVANILQEEVLSDFRSRKNYQFRGKTSVKSGLKIISLSIRDIIKLINIKIQYSKLYKIFDEAYKDTNINDLEWYEKLVKNKINNL
;
A
#
# COMPACT_ATOMS: atom_id res chain seq x y z
N MET A 1 -15.72 -12.91 -4.27
CA MET A 1 -14.42 -13.43 -4.75
C MET A 1 -13.87 -12.60 -5.94
N ASN A 2 -14.13 -11.29 -6.03
CA ASN A 2 -13.65 -10.44 -7.15
C ASN A 2 -12.39 -9.62 -6.81
N TYR A 3 -11.69 -9.95 -5.72
CA TYR A 3 -10.65 -9.11 -5.12
C TYR A 3 -9.21 -9.62 -5.32
N MET A 4 -9.03 -10.86 -5.78
CA MET A 4 -7.70 -11.39 -6.13
C MET A 4 -7.50 -11.29 -7.63
N LYS A 5 -6.45 -10.56 -8.07
CA LYS A 5 -6.01 -10.51 -9.47
C LYS A 5 -4.94 -11.59 -9.80
N LEU A 6 -4.77 -12.53 -8.87
CA LEU A 6 -3.97 -13.75 -9.00
C LEU A 6 -4.86 -14.93 -9.41
N SER A 7 -4.37 -15.81 -10.29
CA SER A 7 -5.08 -17.05 -10.60
C SER A 7 -4.88 -18.06 -9.46
N LEU A 8 -5.96 -18.63 -8.94
CA LEU A 8 -5.91 -19.63 -7.87
C LEU A 8 -6.17 -21.04 -8.43
N ASP A 9 -5.53 -22.06 -7.87
CA ASP A 9 -5.93 -23.45 -8.10
C ASP A 9 -7.18 -23.83 -7.27
N ALA A 10 -7.65 -25.07 -7.41
CA ALA A 10 -8.81 -25.58 -6.69
C ALA A 10 -8.64 -25.59 -5.16
N ASN A 11 -7.41 -25.43 -4.67
CA ASN A 11 -7.05 -25.36 -3.24
C ASN A 11 -6.80 -23.93 -2.76
N LEU A 12 -7.14 -22.92 -3.57
CA LEU A 12 -6.87 -21.50 -3.30
C LEU A 12 -5.37 -21.16 -3.22
N LEU A 13 -4.50 -21.95 -3.86
CA LEU A 13 -3.08 -21.64 -3.97
C LEU A 13 -2.81 -20.82 -5.25
N PRO A 14 -1.91 -19.82 -5.20
CA PRO A 14 -1.58 -19.00 -6.36
C PRO A 14 -0.91 -19.85 -7.46
N LYS A 15 -1.47 -19.85 -8.67
CA LYS A 15 -0.92 -20.49 -9.87
C LYS A 15 0.04 -19.59 -10.63
N THR A 16 -0.24 -18.28 -10.67
CA THR A 16 0.58 -17.28 -11.36
C THR A 16 0.54 -15.94 -10.62
N HIS A 17 1.60 -15.14 -10.75
CA HIS A 17 1.57 -13.72 -10.39
C HIS A 17 0.52 -12.95 -11.20
N ALA A 18 0.12 -11.76 -10.73
CA ALA A 18 -0.79 -10.90 -11.46
C ALA A 18 -0.15 -10.55 -12.81
N ALA A 19 -0.97 -10.50 -13.87
CA ALA A 19 -0.47 -10.07 -15.17
C ALA A 19 0.11 -8.65 -15.06
N GLY A 20 1.23 -8.39 -15.73
CA GLY A 20 1.89 -7.08 -15.66
C GLY A 20 0.91 -5.95 -15.97
N GLY A 21 0.80 -4.97 -15.06
CA GLY A 21 -0.06 -3.80 -15.23
C GLY A 21 -1.17 -3.64 -14.19
N THR A 22 -1.39 -4.62 -13.31
CA THR A 22 -2.37 -4.56 -12.21
C THR A 22 -1.73 -4.95 -10.87
N ALA A 23 -2.26 -4.43 -9.76
CA ALA A 23 -1.84 -4.81 -8.41
C ALA A 23 -2.06 -6.29 -8.11
N ASP A 24 -1.27 -6.86 -7.19
CA ASP A 24 -1.37 -8.28 -6.83
C ASP A 24 -2.74 -8.63 -6.23
N ILE A 25 -3.18 -7.87 -5.23
CA ILE A 25 -4.49 -8.03 -4.58
C ILE A 25 -5.14 -6.65 -4.41
N VAL A 26 -6.45 -6.57 -4.68
CA VAL A 26 -7.25 -5.35 -4.46
C VAL A 26 -8.43 -5.70 -3.58
N TYR A 27 -8.47 -5.17 -2.36
CA TYR A 27 -9.61 -5.34 -1.45
C TYR A 27 -10.45 -4.08 -1.38
N GLU A 28 -11.78 -4.23 -1.41
CA GLU A 28 -12.73 -3.12 -1.39
C GLU A 28 -13.40 -3.03 -0.01
N TYR A 29 -13.31 -1.86 0.63
CA TYR A 29 -13.92 -1.57 1.93
C TYR A 29 -15.11 -0.61 1.76
N ASN A 30 -16.27 -1.03 2.26
CA ASN A 30 -17.43 -0.15 2.38
C ASN A 30 -17.18 0.93 3.45
N LYS A 31 -17.82 2.09 3.29
CA LYS A 31 -17.78 3.19 4.26
C LYS A 31 -18.25 2.73 5.66
N THR A 32 -17.55 3.19 6.69
CA THR A 32 -17.96 3.01 8.09
C THR A 32 -17.80 4.33 8.88
N ASN A 33 -18.11 4.31 10.17
CA ASN A 33 -17.82 5.45 11.05
C ASN A 33 -16.31 5.66 11.30
N ASN A 34 -15.47 4.67 10.99
CA ASN A 34 -14.02 4.72 11.27
C ASN A 34 -13.18 5.08 10.04
N TYR A 35 -13.70 4.87 8.83
CA TYR A 35 -13.00 5.09 7.57
C TYR A 35 -13.99 5.26 6.40
N PRO A 36 -13.61 6.03 5.37
CA PRO A 36 -14.41 6.22 4.15
C PRO A 36 -14.49 4.92 3.33
N GLU A 37 -15.31 4.91 2.29
CA GLU A 37 -15.26 3.85 1.27
C GLU A 37 -13.95 3.97 0.48
N HIS A 38 -13.21 2.88 0.35
CA HIS A 38 -11.91 2.89 -0.32
C HIS A 38 -11.49 1.49 -0.78
N LYS A 39 -10.47 1.44 -1.63
CA LYS A 39 -9.77 0.19 -1.96
C LYS A 39 -8.37 0.16 -1.39
N VAL A 40 -7.88 -1.03 -1.09
CA VAL A 40 -6.50 -1.29 -0.69
C VAL A 40 -5.85 -2.18 -1.72
N LEU A 41 -4.80 -1.66 -2.36
CA LEU A 41 -3.90 -2.44 -3.19
C LEU A 41 -2.83 -3.05 -2.29
N LEU A 42 -2.71 -4.36 -2.27
CA LEU A 42 -1.59 -5.04 -1.62
C LEU A 42 -0.61 -5.45 -2.72
N GLU A 43 0.61 -4.93 -2.64
CA GLU A 43 1.69 -5.17 -3.60
C GLU A 43 2.84 -5.84 -2.84
N ALA A 44 3.18 -7.08 -3.18
CA ALA A 44 4.12 -7.88 -2.42
C ALA A 44 5.32 -8.30 -3.27
N THR A 45 6.52 -8.12 -2.73
CA THR A 45 7.75 -8.48 -3.43
C THR A 45 8.70 -9.31 -2.56
N LEU A 46 9.38 -10.26 -3.21
CA LEU A 46 10.55 -10.95 -2.67
C LEU A 46 11.85 -10.41 -3.31
N THR A 47 11.76 -9.33 -4.09
CA THR A 47 12.91 -8.71 -4.71
C THR A 47 13.80 -8.07 -3.62
N GLU A 48 15.07 -8.48 -3.59
CA GLU A 48 16.07 -7.99 -2.64
C GLU A 48 17.00 -6.95 -3.29
N SER A 49 17.60 -6.09 -2.47
CA SER A 49 18.64 -5.12 -2.88
C SER A 49 18.21 -4.08 -3.94
N THR A 50 19.12 -3.67 -4.82
CA THR A 50 18.95 -2.56 -5.77
C THR A 50 17.89 -2.80 -6.83
N SER A 51 17.53 -4.07 -7.10
CA SER A 51 16.47 -4.40 -8.04
C SER A 51 15.08 -4.04 -7.51
N GLN A 52 14.88 -3.94 -6.19
CA GLN A 52 13.58 -3.52 -5.62
C GLN A 52 13.19 -2.12 -6.11
N ARG A 53 14.16 -1.21 -6.18
CA ARG A 53 13.96 0.13 -6.73
C ARG A 53 13.47 0.09 -8.18
N LYS A 54 14.14 -0.71 -9.02
CA LYS A 54 13.82 -0.84 -10.44
C LYS A 54 12.46 -1.49 -10.67
N ASN A 55 12.15 -2.48 -9.85
CA ASN A 55 11.00 -3.36 -10.07
C ASN A 55 9.72 -2.83 -9.43
N GLU A 56 9.80 -2.04 -8.35
CA GLU A 56 8.61 -1.78 -7.52
C GLU A 56 8.17 -0.31 -7.50
N MET A 57 9.10 0.65 -7.58
CA MET A 57 8.74 2.07 -7.44
C MET A 57 7.76 2.54 -8.50
N GLU A 58 8.05 2.26 -9.77
CA GLU A 58 7.17 2.62 -10.88
C GLU A 58 5.88 1.79 -10.88
N PRO A 59 5.92 0.44 -10.79
CA PRO A 59 4.69 -0.34 -10.90
C PRO A 59 3.72 -0.09 -9.76
N VAL A 60 4.17 -0.08 -8.51
CA VAL A 60 3.29 0.18 -7.34
C VAL A 60 2.63 1.55 -7.45
N SER A 61 3.41 2.59 -7.78
CA SER A 61 2.87 3.95 -7.94
C SER A 61 1.89 4.03 -9.11
N ARG A 62 2.20 3.39 -10.25
CA ARG A 62 1.34 3.36 -11.43
C ARG A 62 0.05 2.59 -11.18
N HIS A 63 0.09 1.47 -10.48
CA HIS A 63 -1.10 0.67 -10.17
C HIS A 63 -2.06 1.47 -9.29
N LEU A 64 -1.56 2.12 -8.25
CA LEU A 64 -2.39 2.99 -7.40
C LEU A 64 -2.96 4.18 -8.17
N MET A 65 -2.12 4.86 -8.97
CA MET A 65 -2.57 5.97 -9.80
C MET A 65 -3.69 5.55 -10.76
N ARG A 66 -3.56 4.40 -11.42
CA ARG A 66 -4.59 3.87 -12.32
C ARG A 66 -5.87 3.51 -11.60
N GLU A 67 -5.80 2.85 -10.44
CA GLU A 67 -7.01 2.52 -9.67
C GLU A 67 -7.75 3.79 -9.25
N ILE A 68 -7.05 4.84 -8.82
CA ILE A 68 -7.64 6.15 -8.51
C ILE A 68 -8.26 6.76 -9.78
N GLN A 69 -7.58 6.71 -10.93
CA GLN A 69 -8.08 7.27 -12.19
C GLN A 69 -9.35 6.57 -12.69
N GLU A 70 -9.41 5.24 -12.58
CA GLU A 70 -10.51 4.42 -13.07
C GLU A 70 -11.77 4.54 -12.19
N ASN A 71 -11.57 4.62 -10.87
CA ASN A 71 -12.66 4.60 -9.89
C ASN A 71 -13.00 5.97 -9.28
N ASP A 72 -12.19 7.01 -9.56
CA ASP A 72 -12.33 8.37 -9.03
C ASP A 72 -12.46 8.43 -7.49
N ASN A 73 -11.70 7.57 -6.79
CA ASN A 73 -11.70 7.47 -5.34
C ASN A 73 -10.31 7.78 -4.74
N ASP A 74 -10.20 8.96 -4.13
CA ASP A 74 -8.94 9.49 -3.57
C ASP A 74 -8.56 8.86 -2.22
N ASP A 75 -9.47 8.13 -1.58
CA ASP A 75 -9.20 7.37 -0.35
C ASP A 75 -8.52 6.02 -0.64
N THR A 76 -8.46 5.61 -1.90
CA THR A 76 -7.75 4.40 -2.34
C THR A 76 -6.26 4.51 -2.05
N TYR A 77 -5.68 3.43 -1.52
CA TYR A 77 -4.26 3.43 -1.14
C TYR A 77 -3.58 2.09 -1.38
N ALA A 78 -2.25 2.09 -1.36
CA ALA A 78 -1.44 0.88 -1.50
C ALA A 78 -0.71 0.53 -0.20
N VAL A 79 -0.60 -0.77 0.07
CA VAL A 79 0.29 -1.37 1.06
C VAL A 79 1.36 -2.14 0.29
N PHE A 80 2.59 -1.65 0.36
CA PHE A 80 3.75 -2.32 -0.21
C PHE A 80 4.38 -3.24 0.83
N VAL A 81 4.57 -4.52 0.50
CA VAL A 81 5.11 -5.53 1.40
C VAL A 81 6.40 -6.12 0.83
N ALA A 82 7.47 -6.09 1.61
CA ALA A 82 8.73 -6.73 1.24
C ALA A 82 9.37 -7.45 2.42
N ASN A 83 10.30 -8.38 2.15
CA ASN A 83 11.11 -8.97 3.20
C ASN A 83 12.05 -7.93 3.84
N ILE A 84 12.80 -7.21 3.00
CA ILE A 84 13.65 -6.08 3.37
C ILE A 84 13.14 -4.83 2.63
N LEU A 85 12.88 -3.76 3.39
CA LEU A 85 12.50 -2.48 2.84
C LEU A 85 13.74 -1.63 2.60
N GLN A 86 14.03 -1.33 1.34
CA GLN A 86 15.15 -0.45 0.97
C GLN A 86 14.80 1.01 1.28
N GLU A 87 15.75 1.74 1.84
CA GLU A 87 15.56 3.15 2.26
C GLU A 87 15.17 4.04 1.09
N GLU A 88 15.76 3.86 -0.09
CA GLU A 88 15.45 4.64 -1.29
C GLU A 88 14.00 4.41 -1.76
N VAL A 89 13.49 3.18 -1.58
CA VAL A 89 12.10 2.84 -1.92
C VAL A 89 11.14 3.46 -0.91
N LEU A 90 11.47 3.41 0.38
CA LEU A 90 10.70 4.09 1.43
C LEU A 90 10.63 5.60 1.21
N SER A 91 11.78 6.21 0.89
CA SER A 91 11.89 7.64 0.61
C SER A 91 11.08 8.04 -0.63
N ASP A 92 11.17 7.26 -1.71
CA ASP A 92 10.37 7.52 -2.91
C ASP A 92 8.88 7.42 -2.62
N PHE A 93 8.41 6.34 -2.01
CA PHE A 93 7.00 6.17 -1.67
C PHE A 93 6.48 7.26 -0.73
N ARG A 94 7.28 7.69 0.25
CA ARG A 94 6.92 8.84 1.08
C ARG A 94 6.76 10.12 0.24
N SER A 95 7.67 10.36 -0.70
CA SER A 95 7.59 11.52 -1.59
C SER A 95 6.34 11.52 -2.48
N ARG A 96 5.78 10.33 -2.80
CA ARG A 96 4.58 10.21 -3.64
C ARG A 96 3.33 10.83 -3.04
N LYS A 97 3.31 11.13 -1.73
CA LYS A 97 2.26 11.95 -1.10
C LYS A 97 2.07 13.32 -1.79
N ASN A 98 3.10 13.87 -2.41
CA ASN A 98 3.04 15.16 -3.10
C ASN A 98 2.93 15.03 -4.62
N TYR A 99 2.71 13.81 -5.14
CA TYR A 99 2.70 13.55 -6.58
C TYR A 99 1.41 14.04 -7.23
N GLN A 100 1.50 14.84 -8.29
CA GLN A 100 0.34 15.33 -9.03
C GLN A 100 0.13 14.52 -10.31
N PHE A 101 -1.13 14.17 -10.59
CA PHE A 101 -1.49 13.42 -11.78
C PHE A 101 -2.89 13.79 -12.26
N ARG A 102 -3.21 13.46 -13.52
CA ARG A 102 -4.52 13.73 -14.10
C ARG A 102 -5.49 12.62 -13.70
N GLY A 103 -6.55 12.96 -12.98
CA GLY A 103 -7.71 12.09 -12.77
C GLY A 103 -8.67 12.13 -13.95
N LYS A 104 -9.80 11.45 -13.82
CA LYS A 104 -10.84 11.40 -14.87
C LYS A 104 -11.50 12.76 -15.12
N THR A 105 -11.75 13.51 -14.05
CA THR A 105 -12.53 14.76 -14.07
C THR A 105 -11.71 15.98 -13.62
N SER A 106 -10.63 15.76 -12.86
CA SER A 106 -9.82 16.82 -12.26
C SER A 106 -8.36 16.39 -12.09
N VAL A 107 -7.48 17.36 -11.79
CA VAL A 107 -6.12 17.04 -11.31
C VAL A 107 -6.23 16.48 -9.90
N LYS A 108 -5.54 15.36 -9.65
CA LYS A 108 -5.44 14.67 -8.37
C LYS A 108 -4.04 14.88 -7.77
N SER A 109 -3.94 14.75 -6.46
CA SER A 109 -2.69 14.94 -5.73
C SER A 109 -2.52 13.88 -4.66
N GLY A 110 -1.30 13.34 -4.60
CA GLY A 110 -0.84 12.40 -3.61
C GLY A 110 -1.20 10.96 -3.92
N LEU A 111 -0.25 10.08 -3.62
CA LEU A 111 -0.44 8.64 -3.58
C LEU A 111 -0.13 8.18 -2.16
N LYS A 112 -1.13 7.62 -1.48
CA LYS A 112 -0.96 7.00 -0.16
C LYS A 112 -0.37 5.60 -0.35
N ILE A 113 0.93 5.48 -0.09
CA ILE A 113 1.65 4.20 -0.14
C ILE A 113 2.26 3.97 1.24
N ILE A 114 1.86 2.88 1.90
CA ILE A 114 2.37 2.48 3.21
C ILE A 114 3.19 1.21 3.05
N SER A 115 4.45 1.25 3.45
CA SER A 115 5.34 0.10 3.37
C SER A 115 5.31 -0.71 4.66
N LEU A 116 5.36 -2.03 4.56
CA LEU A 116 5.44 -2.97 5.67
C LEU A 116 6.46 -4.06 5.36
N SER A 117 7.18 -4.53 6.38
CA SER A 117 7.94 -5.76 6.24
C SER A 117 7.01 -6.98 6.34
N ILE A 118 7.44 -8.13 5.79
CA ILE A 118 6.75 -9.41 6.01
C ILE A 118 6.59 -9.71 7.51
N ARG A 119 7.56 -9.31 8.35
CA ARG A 119 7.47 -9.47 9.81
C ARG A 119 6.33 -8.64 10.41
N ASP A 120 6.12 -7.42 9.92
CA ASP A 120 4.99 -6.58 10.34
C ASP A 120 3.65 -7.25 10.00
N ILE A 121 3.52 -7.79 8.78
CA ILE A 121 2.32 -8.54 8.36
C ILE A 121 2.06 -9.74 9.27
N ILE A 122 3.08 -10.57 9.53
CA ILE A 122 2.97 -11.73 10.43
C ILE A 122 2.49 -11.30 11.82
N LYS A 123 3.08 -10.21 12.37
CA LYS A 123 2.66 -9.67 13.67
C LYS A 123 1.20 -9.24 13.65
N LEU A 124 0.78 -8.44 12.66
CA LEU A 124 -0.58 -7.91 12.54
C LEU A 124 -1.63 -9.03 12.47
N ILE A 125 -1.32 -10.11 11.74
CA ILE A 125 -2.17 -11.32 11.66
C ILE A 125 -2.25 -12.03 13.01
N ASN A 126 -1.12 -12.26 13.67
CA ASN A 126 -1.05 -12.98 14.95
C ASN A 126 -1.84 -12.27 16.06
N ILE A 127 -1.79 -10.95 16.11
CA ILE A 127 -2.56 -10.15 17.07
C ILE A 127 -4.03 -9.95 16.67
N LYS A 128 -4.43 -10.44 15.49
CA LYS A 128 -5.77 -10.29 14.91
C LYS A 128 -6.25 -8.83 14.93
N ILE A 129 -5.41 -7.91 14.43
CA ILE A 129 -5.72 -6.49 14.47
C ILE A 129 -7.06 -6.19 13.78
N GLN A 130 -7.87 -5.34 14.41
CA GLN A 130 -9.03 -4.77 13.75
C GLN A 130 -8.60 -3.79 12.66
N TYR A 131 -9.19 -3.94 11.47
CA TYR A 131 -8.86 -3.09 10.33
C TYR A 131 -9.04 -1.59 10.61
N SER A 132 -10.06 -1.20 11.38
CA SER A 132 -10.26 0.21 11.78
C SER A 132 -9.05 0.80 12.52
N LYS A 133 -8.41 0.01 13.39
CA LYS A 133 -7.19 0.43 14.10
C LYS A 133 -6.01 0.53 13.14
N LEU A 134 -5.87 -0.43 12.22
CA LEU A 134 -4.80 -0.45 11.24
C LEU A 134 -4.91 0.73 10.25
N TYR A 135 -6.12 0.96 9.72
CA TYR A 135 -6.44 2.09 8.86
C TYR A 135 -6.06 3.41 9.52
N LYS A 136 -6.41 3.59 10.80
CA LYS A 136 -6.07 4.81 11.56
C LYS A 136 -4.55 5.04 11.61
N ILE A 137 -3.76 4.01 11.92
CA ILE A 137 -2.29 4.10 11.93
C ILE A 137 -1.77 4.55 10.56
N PHE A 138 -2.24 3.91 9.49
CA PHE A 138 -1.82 4.23 8.12
C PHE A 138 -2.24 5.63 7.69
N ASP A 139 -3.43 6.05 8.06
CA ASP A 139 -3.97 7.36 7.72
C ASP A 139 -3.27 8.50 8.46
N GLU A 140 -2.98 8.31 9.75
CA GLU A 140 -2.16 9.24 10.54
C GLU A 140 -0.74 9.35 9.97
N ALA A 141 -0.10 8.23 9.65
CA ALA A 141 1.22 8.23 9.03
C ALA A 141 1.19 8.97 7.69
N TYR A 142 0.24 8.67 6.81
CA TYR A 142 0.11 9.39 5.54
C TYR A 142 -0.08 10.88 5.74
N LYS A 143 -1.00 11.30 6.61
CA LYS A 143 -1.37 12.71 6.80
C LYS A 143 -0.30 13.56 7.48
N ASP A 144 0.63 12.96 8.24
CA ASP A 144 1.72 13.71 8.87
C ASP A 144 2.50 14.58 7.88
N THR A 145 2.80 15.81 8.28
CA THR A 145 3.56 16.81 7.51
C THR A 145 4.82 17.26 8.25
N ASN A 146 5.07 16.73 9.45
CA ASN A 146 6.14 17.16 10.33
C ASN A 146 7.43 16.41 10.04
N ILE A 147 7.33 15.13 9.71
CA ILE A 147 8.46 14.24 9.44
C ILE A 147 8.55 14.00 7.93
N ASN A 148 9.63 14.51 7.34
CA ASN A 148 9.86 14.53 5.89
C ASN A 148 11.08 13.73 5.45
N ASP A 149 11.67 12.94 6.35
CA ASP A 149 12.76 12.01 6.09
C ASP A 149 12.34 10.57 6.43
N LEU A 150 13.30 9.65 6.46
CA LEU A 150 13.07 8.23 6.76
C LEU A 150 12.61 7.97 8.20
N GLU A 151 12.77 8.92 9.13
CA GLU A 151 12.22 8.77 10.48
C GLU A 151 10.69 8.63 10.44
N TRP A 152 10.04 9.10 9.38
CA TRP A 152 8.61 8.94 9.16
C TRP A 152 8.19 7.47 9.26
N TYR A 153 8.92 6.59 8.56
CA TYR A 153 8.62 5.17 8.54
C TYR A 153 8.84 4.56 9.92
N GLU A 154 10.00 4.83 10.52
CA GLU A 154 10.36 4.27 11.83
C GLU A 154 9.37 4.71 12.92
N LYS A 155 9.05 6.01 13.00
CA LYS A 155 8.22 6.57 14.09
C LYS A 155 6.73 6.34 13.89
N LEU A 156 6.22 6.50 12.67
CA LEU A 156 4.77 6.55 12.42
C LEU A 156 4.20 5.24 11.88
N VAL A 157 5.03 4.37 11.30
CA VAL A 157 4.58 3.07 10.79
C VAL A 157 5.13 1.95 11.67
N LYS A 158 6.43 1.72 11.63
CA LYS A 158 7.08 0.57 12.27
C LYS A 158 6.92 0.57 13.78
N ASN A 159 7.23 1.66 14.47
CA ASN A 159 7.09 1.74 15.93
C ASN A 159 5.63 1.66 16.37
N LYS A 160 4.71 2.26 15.61
CA LYS A 160 3.27 2.15 15.90
C LYS A 160 2.82 0.69 15.82
N ILE A 161 3.27 -0.05 14.81
CA ILE A 161 2.97 -1.49 14.66
C ILE A 161 3.65 -2.32 15.74
N ASN A 162 4.91 -2.05 16.04
CA ASN A 162 5.66 -2.76 17.08
C ASN A 162 5.06 -2.60 18.47
N ASN A 163 4.36 -1.49 18.73
CA ASN A 163 3.69 -1.23 20.00
C ASN A 163 2.24 -1.72 20.07
N LEU A 164 1.74 -2.43 19.04
CA LEU A 164 0.48 -3.17 19.09
C LEU A 164 0.62 -4.49 19.82
#